data_AF-A0A5C8LE28-F1
#
_entry.id   AF-A0A5C8LE28-F1
#
_cell.length_a   1.000
_cell.length_b   1.000
_cell.length_c   1.000
_cell.angle_alpha   90.00
_cell.angle_beta   90.00
_cell.angle_gamma   90.00
#
_symmetry.space_group_name_H-M   'P 1'
#
loop_
_entity.id
_entity.type
_entity.pdbx_description
1 polymer ?
#
loop_
_entity_poly.entity_id
_entity_poly.type
_entity_poly.pdbx_seq_one_letter_code
_entity_poly.pdbx_strand_id
1 'polypeptide(L)'
;MIIIKVVNLGLRFLLELCILASLGYWGFHLDKGMLIKSLAGIGSPLIAAILWGIFVSPKASIPVSPPLQFIIELAIFITAITALYASGKHSLALTFALLYILHRIVVFIGV
;
A
#
# COMPACT_ATOMS: atom_id res chain seq x y z
N MET A 1 8.96 -14.14 -20.27
CA MET A 1 8.15 -12.90 -20.13
C MET A 1 6.85 -13.11 -19.34
N ILE A 2 6.02 -14.11 -19.66
CA ILE A 2 4.74 -14.35 -18.94
C ILE A 2 4.94 -14.64 -17.45
N ILE A 3 5.93 -15.49 -17.10
CA ILE A 3 6.18 -15.87 -15.70
C ILE A 3 6.49 -14.65 -14.83
N ILE A 4 7.33 -13.72 -15.32
CA ILE A 4 7.72 -12.51 -14.58
C ILE A 4 6.51 -11.61 -14.36
N LYS A 5 5.63 -11.46 -15.37
CA LYS A 5 4.36 -10.72 -15.24
C LYS A 5 3.47 -11.29 -14.14
N VAL A 6 3.27 -12.61 -14.14
CA VAL A 6 2.42 -13.28 -13.15
C VAL A 6 2.97 -13.12 -11.73
N VAL A 7 4.29 -13.30 -11.57
CA VAL A 7 4.96 -13.09 -10.28
C VAL A 7 4.81 -11.64 -9.83
N ASN A 8 4.97 -10.67 -10.73
CA ASN A 8 4.86 -9.25 -10.40
C ASN A 8 3.43 -8.84 -10.02
N LEU A 9 2.41 -9.42 -10.68
CA LEU A 9 1.01 -9.23 -10.30
C LEU A 9 0.71 -9.84 -8.92
N GLY A 10 1.23 -11.03 -8.64
CA GLY A 10 1.14 -11.65 -7.32
C GLY A 10 1.79 -10.79 -6.24
N LEU A 11 3.00 -10.26 -6.52
CA LEU A 11 3.69 -9.33 -5.64
C LEU A 11 2.89 -8.06 -5.41
N ARG A 12 2.31 -7.46 -6.47
CA ARG A 12 1.46 -6.27 -6.38
C ARG A 12 0.26 -6.48 -5.46
N PHE A 13 -0.41 -7.62 -5.61
CA PHE A 13 -1.53 -7.98 -4.75
C PHE A 13 -1.10 -8.16 -3.30
N LEU A 14 0.05 -8.81 -3.07
CA LEU A 14 0.60 -8.98 -1.72
C LEU A 14 0.95 -7.63 -1.08
N LEU A 15 1.54 -6.72 -1.86
CA LEU A 15 1.85 -5.36 -1.44
C LEU A 15 0.57 -4.58 -1.07
N GLU A 16 -0.51 -4.71 -1.85
CA GLU A 16 -1.81 -4.10 -1.55
C GLU A 16 -2.35 -4.61 -0.20
N LEU A 17 -2.28 -5.93 0.06
CA LEU A 17 -2.65 -6.49 1.37
C LEU A 17 -1.76 -5.95 2.50
N CYS A 18 -0.46 -5.79 2.25
CA CYS A 18 0.46 -5.19 3.22
C CYS A 18 0.11 -3.73 3.55
N ILE A 19 -0.38 -2.94 2.58
CA ILE A 19 -0.87 -1.57 2.82
C ILE A 19 -2.01 -1.61 3.84
N LEU A 20 -3.03 -2.43 3.58
CA LEU A 20 -4.22 -2.53 4.43
C LEU A 20 -3.87 -3.04 5.83
N ALA A 21 -3.05 -4.09 5.91
CA ALA A 21 -2.61 -4.65 7.18
C ALA A 21 -1.80 -3.66 8.00
N SER A 22 -0.89 -2.90 7.36
CA SER A 22 -0.05 -1.91 8.03
C SER A 22 -0.88 -0.75 8.62
N LEU A 23 -1.81 -0.21 7.83
CA LEU A 23 -2.68 0.89 8.27
C LEU A 23 -3.63 0.45 9.37
N GLY A 24 -4.20 -0.76 9.24
CA GLY A 24 -5.07 -1.32 10.28
C GLY A 24 -4.30 -1.59 11.58
N TYR A 25 -3.15 -2.23 11.49
CA TYR A 25 -2.30 -2.52 12.65
C TYR A 25 -1.90 -1.25 13.40
N TRP A 26 -1.46 -0.22 12.66
CA TRP A 26 -1.11 1.08 13.24
C TRP A 26 -2.31 1.75 13.91
N GLY A 27 -3.47 1.76 13.26
CA GLY A 27 -4.68 2.37 13.82
C GLY A 27 -5.13 1.71 15.13
N PHE A 28 -5.02 0.38 15.24
CA PHE A 28 -5.29 -0.35 16.49
C PHE A 28 -4.17 -0.27 17.52
N HIS A 29 -2.95 0.14 17.14
CA HIS A 29 -1.83 0.32 18.05
C HIS A 29 -1.71 1.74 18.61
N LEU A 30 -2.56 2.67 18.21
CA LEU A 30 -2.60 4.01 18.80
C LEU A 30 -2.92 3.95 20.31
N ASP A 31 -2.13 4.64 21.14
CA ASP A 31 -2.37 4.85 22.57
C ASP A 31 -3.46 5.93 22.79
N LYS A 32 -4.65 5.69 22.25
CA LYS A 32 -5.81 6.59 22.33
C LYS A 32 -7.06 5.83 22.80
N GLY A 33 -8.16 6.56 23.03
CA GLY A 33 -9.43 5.95 23.41
C GLY A 33 -9.95 4.93 22.37
N MET A 34 -10.74 3.96 22.83
CA MET A 34 -11.20 2.81 22.03
C MET A 34 -11.94 3.20 20.73
N LEU A 35 -12.68 4.32 20.76
CA LEU A 35 -13.35 4.88 19.58
C LEU A 35 -12.34 5.33 18.51
N ILE A 36 -11.29 6.05 18.92
CA ILE A 36 -10.27 6.57 18.00
C ILE A 36 -9.45 5.42 17.40
N LYS A 37 -9.12 4.39 18.21
CA LYS A 37 -8.41 3.20 17.74
C LYS A 37 -9.22 2.45 16.69
N SER A 38 -10.52 2.26 16.93
CA SER A 38 -11.42 1.56 16.00
C SER A 38 -11.60 2.35 14.71
N LEU A 39 -11.78 3.67 14.82
CA LEU A 39 -11.97 4.54 13.66
C LEU A 39 -10.69 4.63 12.82
N ALA A 40 -9.51 4.72 13.43
CA ALA A 40 -8.24 4.70 12.70
C ALA A 40 -7.95 3.30 12.12
N GLY A 41 -8.11 2.24 12.91
CA GLY A 41 -7.81 0.87 12.52
C GLY A 41 -8.68 0.34 11.39
N ILE A 42 -9.93 0.81 11.28
CA ILE A 42 -10.83 0.44 10.17
C ILE A 42 -10.84 1.54 9.10
N GLY A 43 -10.93 2.80 9.49
CA GLY A 43 -11.06 3.92 8.56
C GLY A 43 -9.82 4.12 7.69
N SER A 44 -8.61 4.00 8.24
CA SER A 44 -7.37 4.16 7.46
C SER A 44 -7.25 3.11 6.34
N PRO A 45 -7.37 1.79 6.57
CA PRO A 45 -7.36 0.82 5.49
C PRO A 45 -8.55 0.98 4.53
N LEU A 46 -9.72 1.38 5.01
CA LEU A 46 -10.88 1.61 4.14
C LEU A 46 -10.62 2.76 3.14
N ILE A 47 -10.08 3.89 3.62
CA ILE A 47 -9.72 5.04 2.79
C ILE A 47 -8.66 4.64 1.77
N ALA A 48 -7.63 3.90 2.19
CA ALA A 48 -6.59 3.42 1.29
C ALA A 48 -7.17 2.49 0.20
N ALA A 49 -8.04 1.54 0.55
CA ALA A 49 -8.69 0.66 -0.40
C ALA A 49 -9.55 1.42 -1.42
N ILE A 50 -10.29 2.45 -0.98
CA ILE A 50 -11.10 3.30 -1.86
C ILE A 50 -10.22 4.09 -2.81
N LEU A 51 -9.20 4.80 -2.31
CA LEU A 51 -8.28 5.58 -3.14
C LEU A 51 -7.57 4.69 -4.16
N TRP A 52 -7.15 3.50 -3.73
CA TRP A 52 -6.53 2.53 -4.60
C TRP A 52 -7.48 2.04 -5.69
N GLY A 53 -8.71 1.66 -5.32
CA GLY A 53 -9.74 1.21 -6.25
C GLY A 53 -10.12 2.28 -7.29
N ILE A 54 -10.18 3.55 -6.88
CA ILE A 54 -10.56 4.66 -7.75
C ILE A 54 -9.45 5.05 -8.72
N PHE A 55 -8.19 5.13 -8.26
CA PHE A 55 -7.09 5.76 -9.02
C PHE A 55 -5.98 4.81 -9.46
N VAL A 56 -5.70 3.76 -8.69
CA VAL A 56 -4.49 2.92 -8.86
C VAL A 56 -4.81 1.55 -9.46
N SER A 57 -6.04 1.06 -9.28
CA SER A 57 -6.50 -0.23 -9.81
C SER A 57 -6.36 -0.32 -11.34
N PRO A 58 -6.07 -1.50 -11.93
CA PRO A 58 -6.11 -1.68 -13.38
C PRO A 58 -7.49 -1.40 -13.98
N LYS A 59 -8.54 -1.52 -13.16
CA LYS A 59 -9.92 -1.15 -13.47
C LYS A 59 -10.34 0.12 -12.70
N ALA A 60 -9.40 1.06 -12.54
CA ALA A 60 -9.63 2.34 -11.89
C ALA A 60 -10.89 3.02 -12.45
N SER A 61 -11.79 3.43 -11.56
CA SER A 61 -13.02 4.14 -11.96
C SER A 61 -12.72 5.50 -12.59
N ILE A 62 -11.64 6.15 -12.13
CA ILE A 62 -11.17 7.42 -12.67
C ILE A 62 -9.77 7.16 -13.26
N PRO A 63 -9.67 6.91 -14.56
CA PRO A 63 -8.37 6.74 -15.20
C PRO A 63 -7.60 8.06 -15.13
N VAL A 64 -6.44 8.01 -14.48
CA VAL A 64 -5.50 9.14 -14.36
C VAL A 64 -4.29 8.89 -15.25
N SER A 65 -3.53 9.95 -15.54
CA SER A 65 -2.30 9.81 -16.31
C SER A 65 -1.28 8.92 -15.56
N PRO A 66 -0.44 8.14 -16.27
CA PRO A 66 0.52 7.23 -15.63
C PRO A 66 1.45 7.87 -14.58
N PRO A 67 1.95 9.11 -14.76
CA PRO A 67 2.74 9.79 -13.75
C PRO A 67 1.94 10.10 -12.47
N LEU A 68 0.68 10.52 -12.63
CA LEU A 68 -0.18 10.85 -11.50
C LEU A 68 -0.59 9.59 -10.73
N GLN A 69 -0.91 8.51 -11.44
CA GLN A 69 -1.16 7.20 -10.82
C GLN A 69 0.00 6.77 -9.93
N PHE A 70 1.24 6.92 -10.42
CA PHE A 70 2.44 6.61 -9.66
C PHE A 70 2.60 7.48 -8.41
N ILE A 71 2.33 8.79 -8.49
CA ILE A 71 2.41 9.69 -7.33
C ILE A 71 1.40 9.26 -6.26
N ILE A 72 0.17 8.92 -6.64
CA ILE A 72 -0.88 8.47 -5.71
C ILE A 72 -0.48 7.13 -5.09
N GLU A 73 -0.06 6.16 -5.91
CA GLU A 73 0.43 4.86 -5.44
C GLU A 73 1.56 5.03 -4.42
N LEU A 74 2.57 5.84 -4.76
CA LEU A 74 3.71 6.13 -3.90
C LEU A 74 3.28 6.78 -2.57
N ALA A 75 2.34 7.73 -2.61
CA ALA A 75 1.82 8.38 -1.40
C ALA A 75 1.12 7.38 -0.46
N ILE A 76 0.34 6.46 -1.01
CA ILE A 76 -0.33 5.40 -0.23
C ILE A 76 0.72 4.47 0.39
N PHE A 77 1.72 4.03 -0.37
CA PHE A 77 2.80 3.19 0.15
C PHE A 77 3.62 3.87 1.24
N ILE A 78 4.03 5.12 1.04
CA ILE A 78 4.77 5.88 2.06
C ILE A 78 3.95 5.98 3.33
N THR A 79 2.66 6.24 3.23
CA THR A 79 1.76 6.31 4.39
C THR A 79 1.67 4.97 5.12
N ALA A 80 1.55 3.85 4.39
CA ALA A 80 1.50 2.53 5.01
C ALA A 80 2.84 2.11 5.65
N ILE A 81 3.97 2.39 4.98
CA ILE A 81 5.32 2.08 5.50
C ILE A 81 5.58 2.91 6.76
N THR A 82 5.28 4.21 6.74
CA THR A 82 5.44 5.09 7.92
C THR A 82 4.53 4.69 9.06
N ALA A 83 3.29 4.28 8.78
CA ALA A 83 2.38 3.73 9.79
C ALA A 83 2.97 2.47 10.45
N LEU A 84 3.46 1.52 9.65
CA LEU A 84 4.07 0.29 10.16
C LEU A 84 5.35 0.56 10.98
N TYR A 85 6.16 1.51 10.52
CA TYR A 85 7.36 1.97 11.22
C TYR A 85 7.00 2.60 12.57
N ALA A 86 6.00 3.49 12.60
CA ALA A 86 5.50 4.14 13.81
C ALA A 86 4.92 3.13 14.82
N SER A 87 4.44 1.98 14.36
CA SER A 87 4.04 0.87 15.25
C SER A 87 5.20 0.04 15.81
N GLY A 88 6.45 0.48 15.61
CA GLY A 88 7.65 -0.17 16.12
C GLY A 88 8.15 -1.35 15.28
N LYS A 89 7.48 -1.69 14.16
CA LYS A 89 7.84 -2.83 13.30
C LYS A 89 8.82 -2.44 12.19
N HIS A 90 9.97 -1.89 12.60
CA HIS A 90 11.01 -1.34 11.74
C HIS A 90 11.48 -2.32 10.65
N SER A 91 11.79 -3.56 11.00
CA SER A 91 12.25 -4.58 10.04
C SER A 91 11.21 -4.92 8.98
N LEU A 92 9.93 -4.96 9.36
CA LEU A 92 8.83 -5.22 8.42
C LEU A 92 8.60 -4.02 7.51
N ALA A 93 8.65 -2.79 8.04
CA ALA A 93 8.55 -1.56 7.26
C ALA A 93 9.65 -1.46 6.20
N LEU A 94 10.89 -1.83 6.56
CA LEU A 94 12.03 -1.81 5.65
C LEU A 94 11.92 -2.89 4.57
N THR A 95 11.51 -4.10 4.95
CA THR A 95 11.22 -5.19 4.00
C THR A 95 10.11 -4.79 3.02
N PHE A 96 9.05 -4.16 3.52
CA PHE A 96 7.92 -3.71 2.72
C PHE A 96 8.34 -2.62 1.71
N ALA A 97 9.15 -1.66 2.14
CA ALA A 97 9.72 -0.63 1.25
C ALA A 97 10.59 -1.25 0.15
N LEU A 98 11.45 -2.21 0.48
CA LEU A 98 12.30 -2.92 -0.49
C LEU A 98 11.48 -3.69 -1.51
N LEU A 99 10.44 -4.42 -1.07
CA LEU A 99 9.55 -5.16 -1.97
C LEU A 99 8.81 -4.22 -2.93
N TYR A 100 8.36 -3.05 -2.45
CA TYR A 100 7.74 -2.04 -3.30
C TYR A 100 8.72 -1.49 -4.34
N ILE A 101 9.96 -1.16 -3.95
CA ILE A 101 11.00 -0.70 -4.89
C ILE A 101 11.28 -1.76 -5.96
N LEU A 102 11.40 -3.03 -5.56
CA LEU A 102 11.61 -4.14 -6.48
C LEU A 102 10.46 -4.29 -7.47
N HIS A 103 9.21 -4.26 -6.98
CA HIS A 103 8.03 -4.24 -7.84
C HIS A 103 8.08 -3.09 -8.85
N ARG A 104 8.43 -1.88 -8.37
CA ARG A 104 8.47 -0.69 -9.22
C ARG A 104 9.54 -0.78 -10.31
N ILE A 105 10.71 -1.33 -9.99
CA ILE A 105 11.78 -1.57 -10.97
C ILE A 105 11.29 -2.53 -12.06
N VAL A 106 10.61 -3.62 -11.69
CA VAL A 106 10.08 -4.59 -12.67
C VAL A 106 9.07 -3.91 -13.61
N VAL A 107 8.14 -3.11 -13.07
CA VAL A 107 7.18 -2.34 -13.87
C VAL A 107 7.88 -1.35 -14.80
N PHE A 108 8.93 -0.66 -14.34
CA PHE A 108 9.67 0.32 -15.14
C PHE A 108 10.41 -0.33 -16.32
N ILE A 109 10.92 -1.54 -16.16
CA ILE A 109 11.60 -2.30 -17.23
C ILE A 109 10.60 -2.76 -18.32
N GLY A 110 9.28 -2.61 -18.09
CA GLY A 110 8.25 -2.97 -19.05
C GLY A 110 7.97 -4.48 -19.10
N VAL A 111 8.37 -5.21 -18.05
CA VAL A 111 8.07 -6.64 -17.88
C VAL A 111 6.80 -6.79 -17.09
#